data_AF-A0A915E7H8-F1
#
_entry.id   AF-A0A915E7H8-F1
#
_cell.length_a   1.000
_cell.length_b   1.000
_cell.length_c   1.000
_cell.angle_alpha   90.00
_cell.angle_beta   90.00
_cell.angle_gamma   90.00
#
_symmetry.space_group_name_H-M   'P 1'
#
loop_
_entity.id
_entity.type
_entity.pdbx_description
1 polymer ?
#
loop_
_entity_poly.entity_id
_entity_poly.type
_entity_poly.pdbx_seq_one_letter_code
_entity_poly.pdbx_strand_id
1 'polypeptide(L)'
;MLEMTGEIVLQTELGAKILHFINFDMGTFTVLAVFAIAVCCMVTGQSTLDTVLNVPQTDSNFTFYGGTGRGACGLDYDATIDGFSAAGSGQLFSPNAQWVPSDLPDGRYVLDDPICKGICATVEYNGKSITVPINNQCPECSVRHIDLSQGAFAHLEPKLGEVGIGRNATITYVFCNSTTVYTPSTDSTSPTTLASSDTTAETTTVPSDVSVTSEANPATSSVAAGSDVTDQPTPSSDAGTETTPSDSSINSTISRASAGLVVAVNIISSWNEGMQVTLVFTNNDDKPVCSASFSLGLQSDQPVSSSWNMDSGANAGQYNLPSWLNISANRGDYSSTGFMTSGSNHTPPTVTVLDFGYC
;
A
#
# COMPACT_ATOMS: atom_id res chain seq x y z
N MET A 1 -30.07 41.07 -50.82
CA MET A 1 -29.27 41.55 -49.68
C MET A 1 -29.84 40.83 -48.47
N LEU A 2 -29.20 39.73 -48.05
CA LEU A 2 -29.61 38.96 -46.88
C LEU A 2 -28.73 39.45 -45.72
N GLU A 3 -29.33 40.12 -44.74
CA GLU A 3 -28.67 40.36 -43.46
C GLU A 3 -28.74 39.07 -42.64
N MET A 4 -27.58 38.51 -42.29
CA MET A 4 -27.48 37.44 -41.31
C MET A 4 -26.89 38.04 -40.03
N THR A 5 -27.74 38.28 -39.04
CA THR A 5 -27.32 38.62 -37.68
C THR A 5 -27.03 37.32 -36.93
N GLY A 6 -25.76 37.04 -36.64
CA GLY A 6 -25.34 35.92 -35.80
C GLY A 6 -25.04 36.41 -34.39
N GLU A 7 -25.68 35.81 -33.39
CA GLU A 7 -25.41 36.04 -31.97
C GLU A 7 -24.40 34.99 -31.48
N ILE A 8 -23.28 35.44 -30.90
CA ILE A 8 -22.31 34.55 -30.25
C ILE A 8 -22.41 34.79 -28.74
N VAL A 9 -22.99 33.82 -28.03
CA VAL A 9 -23.06 33.84 -26.56
C VAL A 9 -21.93 32.98 -26.03
N LEU A 10 -20.90 33.62 -25.45
CA LEU A 10 -19.85 32.95 -24.68
C LEU A 10 -20.31 32.85 -23.22
N GLN A 11 -20.76 31.67 -22.81
CA GLN A 11 -20.99 31.36 -21.39
C GLN A 11 -19.67 30.97 -20.73
N THR A 12 -19.27 31.71 -19.70
CA THR A 12 -18.23 31.29 -18.76
C THR A 12 -18.89 30.84 -17.45
N GLU A 13 -18.55 29.64 -16.97
CA GLU A 13 -19.16 28.96 -15.81
C GLU A 13 -18.82 29.54 -14.43
N LEU A 14 -18.41 30.81 -14.35
CA LEU A 14 -18.13 31.47 -13.07
C LEU A 14 -18.98 32.72 -12.95
N GLY A 15 -20.24 32.52 -12.52
CA GLY A 15 -21.03 33.36 -11.61
C GLY A 15 -21.11 34.90 -11.76
N ALA A 16 -20.46 35.53 -12.73
CA ALA A 16 -20.40 36.96 -12.92
C ALA A 16 -20.83 37.29 -14.35
N LYS A 17 -22.09 37.72 -14.49
CA LYS A 17 -22.61 38.25 -15.75
C LYS A 17 -21.96 39.61 -16.04
N ILE A 18 -20.86 39.62 -16.78
CA ILE A 18 -20.36 40.82 -17.44
C ILE A 18 -20.97 40.85 -18.84
N LEU A 19 -21.97 41.70 -19.02
CA LEU A 19 -22.65 41.90 -20.31
C LEU A 19 -21.88 42.98 -21.09
N HIS A 20 -21.06 42.57 -22.05
CA HIS A 20 -20.46 43.52 -23.02
C HIS A 20 -21.28 43.52 -24.30
N PHE A 21 -21.90 44.65 -24.62
CA PHE A 21 -22.48 44.91 -25.93
C PHE A 21 -21.39 45.43 -26.86
N ILE A 22 -21.04 44.67 -27.90
CA ILE A 22 -20.22 45.19 -29.00
C ILE A 22 -21.10 45.22 -30.24
N ASN A 23 -21.49 46.41 -30.66
CA ASN A 23 -22.17 46.63 -31.93
C ASN A 23 -21.11 46.82 -33.01
N PHE A 24 -21.12 45.98 -34.04
CA PHE A 24 -20.24 46.11 -35.20
C PHE A 24 -21.03 46.71 -36.37
N ASP A 25 -20.59 47.88 -36.83
CA ASP A 25 -21.02 48.48 -38.09
C ASP A 25 -19.87 48.33 -39.10
N MET A 26 -20.17 47.79 -40.30
CA MET A 26 -19.16 47.44 -41.30
C MET A 26 -18.70 48.67 -42.08
N GLY A 27 -17.78 49.43 -41.48
CA GLY A 27 -17.01 50.48 -42.14
C GLY A 27 -15.54 50.38 -41.77
N THR A 28 -14.69 50.26 -42.79
CA THR A 28 -13.23 50.04 -42.73
C THR A 28 -12.53 50.78 -41.59
N PHE A 29 -12.06 50.04 -40.56
CA PHE A 29 -11.16 50.57 -39.55
C PHE A 29 -10.08 49.54 -39.18
N THR A 30 -8.83 49.93 -39.41
CA THR A 30 -7.66 49.26 -38.85
C THR A 30 -7.62 49.60 -37.36
N VAL A 31 -8.34 48.82 -36.53
CA VAL A 31 -8.28 48.96 -35.07
C VAL A 31 -7.15 48.08 -34.56
N LEU A 32 -6.03 48.70 -34.23
CA LEU A 32 -5.02 48.11 -33.36
C LEU A 32 -5.61 48.08 -31.93
N ALA A 33 -6.51 47.14 -31.66
CA ALA A 33 -7.08 46.95 -30.34
C ALA A 33 -6.02 46.29 -29.45
N VAL A 34 -5.20 47.11 -28.79
CA VAL A 34 -4.41 46.68 -27.64
C VAL A 34 -5.41 46.42 -26.50
N PHE A 35 -6.04 45.25 -26.53
CA PHE A 35 -6.72 44.71 -25.36
C PHE A 35 -5.62 44.37 -24.35
N ALA A 36 -5.28 45.34 -23.51
CA ALA A 36 -4.72 45.06 -22.21
C ALA A 36 -5.80 44.35 -21.40
N ILE A 37 -5.99 43.06 -21.68
CA ILE A 37 -6.70 42.16 -20.78
C ILE A 37 -5.79 42.08 -19.57
N ALA A 38 -6.03 42.96 -18.61
CA ALA A 38 -5.65 42.73 -17.24
C ALA A 38 -6.43 41.47 -16.83
N VAL A 39 -5.91 40.30 -17.21
CA VAL A 39 -6.23 39.04 -16.58
C VAL A 39 -5.78 39.28 -15.16
N CYS A 40 -6.72 39.72 -14.33
CA CYS A 40 -6.60 39.64 -12.90
C CYS A 40 -6.55 38.14 -12.63
N CYS A 41 -5.38 37.53 -12.85
CA CYS A 41 -4.98 36.30 -12.24
C CYS A 41 -5.07 36.59 -10.76
N MET A 42 -6.27 36.40 -10.21
CA MET A 42 -6.42 36.08 -8.80
C MET A 42 -5.55 34.83 -8.65
N VAL A 43 -4.30 35.03 -8.26
CA VAL A 43 -3.39 33.97 -7.82
C VAL A 43 -3.99 33.50 -6.50
N THR A 44 -5.09 32.76 -6.60
CA THR A 44 -5.56 31.89 -5.53
C THR A 44 -4.39 30.96 -5.28
N GLY A 45 -3.82 31.01 -4.08
CA GLY A 45 -2.52 30.42 -3.76
C GLY A 45 -2.39 29.03 -4.37
N GLN A 46 -1.41 28.87 -5.26
CA GLN A 46 -1.08 27.57 -5.82
C GLN A 46 -0.78 26.63 -4.66
N SER A 47 -1.50 25.52 -4.62
CA SER A 47 -1.18 24.46 -3.68
C SER A 47 0.21 23.93 -4.02
N THR A 48 0.93 23.40 -3.04
CA THR A 48 2.22 22.73 -3.29
C THR A 48 2.06 21.58 -4.30
N LEU A 49 0.89 20.93 -4.31
CA LEU A 49 0.49 19.92 -5.29
C LEU A 49 0.51 20.45 -6.73
N ASP A 50 0.02 21.66 -6.99
CA ASP A 50 -0.04 22.22 -8.36
C ASP A 50 1.34 22.32 -9.00
N THR A 51 2.39 22.50 -8.19
CA THR A 51 3.78 22.61 -8.68
C THR A 51 4.38 21.26 -9.11
N VAL A 52 3.79 20.15 -8.69
CA VAL A 52 4.29 18.78 -8.95
C VAL A 52 3.31 17.92 -9.75
N LEU A 53 2.09 18.41 -9.95
CA LEU A 53 1.05 17.71 -10.71
C LEU A 53 1.44 17.63 -12.19
N ASN A 54 1.39 16.41 -12.75
CA ASN A 54 1.87 16.05 -14.09
C ASN A 54 3.35 16.37 -14.34
N VAL A 55 4.16 16.53 -13.28
CA VAL A 55 5.60 16.75 -13.37
C VAL A 55 6.32 15.49 -12.87
N PRO A 56 7.02 14.74 -13.74
CA PRO A 56 7.79 13.58 -13.32
C PRO A 56 8.90 13.96 -12.33
N GLN A 57 8.87 13.32 -11.17
CA GLN A 57 9.89 13.43 -10.12
C GLN A 57 10.84 12.25 -10.25
N THR A 58 12.00 12.42 -10.89
CA THR A 58 13.04 11.37 -10.99
C THR A 58 13.76 11.18 -9.66
N ASP A 59 14.75 10.29 -9.58
CA ASP A 59 15.55 9.96 -8.38
C ASP A 59 14.71 9.85 -7.10
N SER A 60 13.49 9.35 -7.26
CA SER A 60 12.52 9.23 -6.20
C SER A 60 12.70 7.92 -5.46
N ASN A 61 12.22 7.90 -4.22
CA ASN A 61 12.17 6.70 -3.39
C ASN A 61 10.72 6.27 -3.18
N PHE A 62 10.50 4.99 -2.99
CA PHE A 62 9.24 4.49 -2.49
C PHE A 62 9.46 3.45 -1.40
N THR A 63 8.58 3.45 -0.40
CA THR A 63 8.54 2.48 0.69
C THR A 63 7.20 1.78 0.69
N PHE A 64 6.94 0.92 1.68
CA PHE A 64 5.59 0.48 1.96
C PHE A 64 5.18 0.68 3.40
N TYR A 65 3.88 0.85 3.62
CA TYR A 65 3.26 0.82 4.94
C TYR A 65 2.41 -0.44 5.12
N GLY A 66 2.40 -0.97 6.35
CA GLY A 66 1.62 -2.13 6.76
C GLY A 66 0.28 -1.78 7.45
N GLY A 67 -0.20 -0.56 7.27
CA GLY A 67 -1.39 -0.05 7.95
C GLY A 67 -2.71 -0.49 7.30
N THR A 68 -3.73 -0.75 8.13
CA THR A 68 -5.12 -0.99 7.71
C THR A 68 -6.06 0.08 8.29
N GLY A 69 -7.31 0.10 7.84
CA GLY A 69 -8.31 1.10 8.24
C GLY A 69 -8.45 2.29 7.28
N ARG A 70 -8.53 3.50 7.84
CA ARG A 70 -8.85 4.73 7.10
C ARG A 70 -7.61 5.61 6.98
N GLY A 71 -7.28 6.01 5.76
CA GLY A 71 -6.16 6.92 5.50
C GLY A 71 -6.47 8.37 5.86
N ALA A 72 -5.45 9.23 5.79
CA ALA A 72 -5.57 10.67 6.06
C ALA A 72 -6.62 11.38 5.20
N CYS A 73 -6.97 10.85 4.04
CA CYS A 73 -8.03 11.41 3.18
C CYS A 73 -9.46 11.03 3.60
N GLY A 74 -9.63 10.15 4.59
CA GLY A 74 -10.95 9.65 5.00
C GLY A 74 -11.45 8.47 4.17
N LEU A 75 -10.65 8.00 3.22
CA LEU A 75 -10.93 6.86 2.38
C LEU A 75 -10.30 5.61 3.00
N ASP A 76 -11.00 4.48 2.93
CA ASP A 76 -10.46 3.22 3.44
C ASP A 76 -9.35 2.73 2.50
N TYR A 77 -8.35 2.04 3.04
CA TYR A 77 -7.31 1.42 2.23
C TYR A 77 -7.88 0.40 1.24
N ASP A 78 -8.93 -0.31 1.67
CA ASP A 78 -9.62 -1.35 0.90
C ASP A 78 -10.64 -0.81 -0.11
N ALA A 79 -10.98 0.49 -0.05
CA ALA A 79 -11.83 1.13 -1.07
C ALA A 79 -11.08 1.36 -2.39
N THR A 80 -9.80 0.97 -2.45
CA THR A 80 -8.97 1.04 -3.64
C THR A 80 -8.98 -0.31 -4.35
N ILE A 81 -8.80 -0.29 -5.67
CA ILE A 81 -8.87 -1.50 -6.49
C ILE A 81 -7.83 -2.49 -5.98
N ASP A 82 -8.29 -3.62 -5.45
CA ASP A 82 -7.48 -4.73 -4.94
C ASP A 82 -6.48 -4.35 -3.82
N GLY A 83 -6.80 -3.32 -3.04
CA GLY A 83 -5.97 -2.85 -1.92
C GLY A 83 -4.71 -2.09 -2.35
N PHE A 84 -4.65 -1.62 -3.60
CA PHE A 84 -3.55 -0.83 -4.13
C PHE A 84 -3.78 0.66 -3.88
N SER A 85 -3.05 1.22 -2.93
CA SER A 85 -3.06 2.64 -2.63
C SER A 85 -1.66 3.18 -2.31
N ALA A 86 -1.59 4.49 -2.08
CA ALA A 86 -0.38 5.14 -1.62
C ALA A 86 -0.65 6.29 -0.64
N ALA A 87 0.33 6.55 0.21
CA ALA A 87 0.43 7.71 1.06
C ALA A 87 1.35 8.74 0.39
N GLY A 88 0.80 9.91 0.07
CA GLY A 88 1.55 11.03 -0.50
C GLY A 88 2.39 11.75 0.55
N SER A 89 3.40 12.49 0.10
CA SER A 89 4.20 13.35 0.99
C SER A 89 3.33 14.30 1.80
N GLY A 90 3.61 14.42 3.09
CA GLY A 90 2.94 15.38 3.97
C GLY A 90 3.10 16.84 3.54
N GLN A 91 4.10 17.16 2.72
CA GLN A 91 4.33 18.51 2.17
C GLN A 91 3.33 18.89 1.07
N LEU A 92 2.64 17.89 0.50
CA LEU A 92 1.61 18.08 -0.52
C LEU A 92 0.21 18.24 0.07
N PHE A 93 0.05 17.96 1.37
CA PHE A 93 -1.18 18.22 2.10
C PHE A 93 -1.23 19.68 2.54
N SER A 94 -2.40 20.28 2.40
CA SER A 94 -2.71 21.61 2.90
C SER A 94 -2.80 21.58 4.44
N PRO A 95 -2.04 22.43 5.15
CA PRO A 95 -2.15 22.55 6.61
C PRO A 95 -3.52 23.11 7.04
N ASN A 96 -4.30 23.66 6.10
CA ASN A 96 -5.61 24.24 6.36
C ASN A 96 -6.77 23.31 5.94
N ALA A 97 -6.48 22.09 5.47
CA ALA A 97 -7.53 21.15 5.09
C ALA A 97 -8.46 20.84 6.27
N GLN A 98 -9.75 20.74 5.99
CA GLN A 98 -10.78 20.48 6.99
C GLN A 98 -11.52 19.20 6.65
N TRP A 99 -11.94 18.46 7.68
CA TRP A 99 -12.83 17.32 7.49
C TRP A 99 -14.23 17.82 7.16
N VAL A 100 -14.75 17.40 6.01
CA VAL A 100 -16.07 17.77 5.52
C VAL A 100 -16.93 16.53 5.31
N PRO A 101 -18.27 16.61 5.45
CA PRO A 101 -19.15 15.53 5.03
C PRO A 101 -18.89 15.18 3.56
N SER A 102 -18.83 13.90 3.23
CA SER A 102 -18.69 13.43 1.85
C SER A 102 -20.02 12.99 1.26
N ASP A 103 -20.07 12.92 -0.07
CA ASP A 103 -21.19 12.32 -0.81
C ASP A 103 -21.08 10.79 -0.93
N LEU A 104 -20.15 10.15 -0.20
CA LEU A 104 -20.04 8.70 -0.19
C LEU A 104 -21.30 8.08 0.45
N PRO A 105 -21.74 6.88 -0.01
CA PRO A 105 -23.01 6.28 0.44
C PRO A 105 -23.14 6.08 1.95
N ASP A 106 -22.02 5.94 2.65
CA ASP A 106 -21.98 5.75 4.10
C ASP A 106 -21.91 7.06 4.90
N GLY A 107 -21.96 8.21 4.22
CA GLY A 107 -21.99 9.53 4.84
C GLY A 107 -20.73 9.88 5.62
N ARG A 108 -19.60 9.19 5.38
CA ARG A 108 -18.36 9.47 6.09
C ARG A 108 -17.83 10.87 5.79
N TYR A 109 -16.97 11.37 6.67
CA TYR A 109 -16.23 12.59 6.43
C TYR A 109 -14.97 12.29 5.61
N VAL A 110 -14.60 13.19 4.72
CA VAL A 110 -13.36 13.17 3.95
C VAL A 110 -12.58 14.44 4.20
N LEU A 111 -11.26 14.38 4.02
CA LEU A 111 -10.42 15.56 4.15
C LEU A 111 -10.57 16.42 2.88
N ASP A 112 -11.01 17.67 3.04
CA ASP A 112 -11.14 18.66 1.97
C ASP A 112 -9.77 19.21 1.55
N ASP A 113 -8.92 18.32 1.02
CA ASP A 113 -7.57 18.60 0.58
C ASP A 113 -7.43 18.34 -0.92
N PRO A 114 -6.76 19.20 -1.71
CA PRO A 114 -6.50 18.94 -3.13
C PRO A 114 -5.91 17.56 -3.42
N ILE A 115 -5.00 17.04 -2.59
CA ILE A 115 -4.40 15.72 -2.83
C ILE A 115 -5.39 14.56 -2.60
N CYS A 116 -6.42 14.79 -1.79
CA CYS A 116 -7.45 13.79 -1.50
C CYS A 116 -8.59 13.76 -2.52
N LYS A 117 -8.54 14.61 -3.56
CA LYS A 117 -9.62 14.79 -4.55
C LYS A 117 -9.28 14.14 -5.90
N GLY A 118 -9.15 12.81 -5.88
CA GLY A 118 -8.94 12.04 -7.11
C GLY A 118 -7.54 12.18 -7.70
N ILE A 119 -6.52 12.32 -6.84
CA ILE A 119 -5.12 12.26 -7.24
C ILE A 119 -4.62 10.83 -7.13
N CYS A 120 -3.89 10.41 -8.15
CA CYS A 120 -3.19 9.15 -8.22
C CYS A 120 -1.69 9.44 -8.34
N ALA A 121 -0.87 8.49 -7.90
CA ALA A 121 0.56 8.49 -8.17
C ALA A 121 0.88 7.37 -9.16
N THR A 122 1.55 7.75 -10.24
CA THR A 122 2.23 6.82 -11.14
C THR A 122 3.65 6.61 -10.63
N VAL A 123 4.04 5.38 -10.37
CA VAL A 123 5.39 5.02 -9.94
C VAL A 123 6.01 4.11 -10.99
N GLU A 124 7.08 4.60 -11.61
CA GLU A 124 7.86 3.87 -12.60
C GLU A 124 9.19 3.43 -11.99
N TYR A 125 9.47 2.13 -12.06
CA TYR A 125 10.65 1.52 -11.45
C TYR A 125 11.06 0.25 -12.18
N ASN A 126 12.34 0.16 -12.57
CA ASN A 126 12.91 -1.02 -13.24
C ASN A 126 12.09 -1.55 -14.43
N GLY A 127 11.56 -0.63 -15.25
CA GLY A 127 10.74 -0.96 -16.42
C GLY A 127 9.31 -1.42 -16.12
N LYS A 128 8.89 -1.40 -14.84
CA LYS A 128 7.51 -1.58 -14.41
C LYS A 128 6.88 -0.24 -14.08
N SER A 129 5.56 -0.18 -14.14
CA SER A 129 4.78 1.00 -13.76
C SER A 129 3.48 0.58 -13.10
N ILE A 130 3.11 1.28 -12.03
CA ILE A 130 1.77 1.20 -11.43
C ILE A 130 1.21 2.60 -11.27
N THR A 131 -0.11 2.71 -11.34
CA THR A 131 -0.81 3.94 -10.97
C THR A 131 -1.81 3.62 -9.88
N VAL A 132 -1.66 4.24 -8.73
CA VAL A 132 -2.47 3.96 -7.53
C VAL A 132 -3.04 5.25 -6.93
N PRO A 133 -4.26 5.23 -6.38
CA PRO A 133 -4.85 6.38 -5.72
C PRO A 133 -4.07 6.81 -4.46
N ILE A 134 -3.99 8.12 -4.23
CA ILE A 134 -3.57 8.68 -2.95
C ILE A 134 -4.77 8.71 -2.01
N ASN A 135 -4.69 7.97 -0.90
CA ASN A 135 -5.72 7.99 0.14
C ASN A 135 -5.16 8.26 1.54
N ASN A 136 -3.84 8.37 1.67
CA ASN A 136 -3.17 8.54 2.94
C ASN A 136 -2.03 9.57 2.87
N GLN A 137 -1.49 9.93 4.04
CA GLN A 137 -0.39 10.86 4.19
C GLN A 137 0.81 10.13 4.81
N CYS A 138 2.00 10.38 4.28
CA CYS A 138 3.28 10.09 4.91
C CYS A 138 3.89 11.42 5.40
N PRO A 139 3.70 11.80 6.68
CA PRO A 139 4.09 13.13 7.19
C PRO A 139 5.59 13.45 7.03
N GLU A 140 6.45 12.44 7.17
CA GLU A 140 7.91 12.53 7.10
C GLU A 140 8.47 12.44 5.68
N CYS A 141 7.68 11.96 4.71
CA CYS A 141 8.12 11.80 3.35
C CYS A 141 8.33 13.15 2.67
N SER A 142 9.47 13.30 1.98
CA SER A 142 9.67 14.40 1.02
C SER A 142 8.74 14.26 -0.20
N VAL A 143 8.57 15.32 -0.99
CA VAL A 143 7.79 15.28 -2.25
C VAL A 143 8.24 14.16 -3.21
N ARG A 144 9.53 13.80 -3.19
CA ARG A 144 10.13 12.72 -4.01
C ARG A 144 10.07 11.34 -3.34
N HIS A 145 9.29 11.19 -2.27
CA HIS A 145 9.09 9.92 -1.56
C HIS A 145 7.60 9.62 -1.45
N ILE A 146 7.19 8.46 -1.92
CA ILE A 146 5.83 7.94 -1.76
C ILE A 146 5.83 6.64 -0.95
N ASP A 147 4.84 6.46 -0.09
CA ASP A 147 4.71 5.23 0.70
C ASP A 147 3.57 4.38 0.15
N LEU A 148 3.88 3.23 -0.43
CA LEU A 148 2.92 2.39 -1.13
C LEU A 148 2.22 1.43 -0.16
N SER A 149 0.99 1.04 -0.47
CA SER A 149 0.43 -0.17 0.10
C SER A 149 1.36 -1.36 -0.21
N GLN A 150 1.40 -2.34 0.69
CA GLN A 150 2.31 -3.49 0.53
C GLN A 150 2.10 -4.24 -0.79
N GLY A 151 0.85 -4.39 -1.25
CA GLY A 151 0.53 -5.00 -2.55
C GLY A 151 1.08 -4.20 -3.74
N ALA A 152 0.90 -2.88 -3.72
CA ALA A 152 1.46 -1.98 -4.74
C ALA A 152 2.99 -2.02 -4.75
N PHE A 153 3.63 -2.04 -3.58
CA PHE A 153 5.08 -2.19 -3.46
C PHE A 153 5.56 -3.51 -4.07
N ALA A 154 4.94 -4.63 -3.67
CA ALA A 154 5.31 -5.97 -4.15
C ALA A 154 5.16 -6.10 -5.68
N HIS A 155 4.24 -5.36 -6.30
CA HIS A 155 4.12 -5.35 -7.75
C HIS A 155 5.39 -4.81 -8.43
N LEU A 156 5.90 -3.68 -7.95
CA LEU A 156 7.12 -3.06 -8.45
C LEU A 156 8.36 -3.88 -8.05
N GLU A 157 8.44 -4.26 -6.78
CA GLU A 157 9.56 -4.95 -6.17
C GLU A 157 9.11 -6.23 -5.44
N PRO A 158 8.95 -7.37 -6.14
CA PRO A 158 8.34 -8.60 -5.60
C PRO A 158 9.05 -9.24 -4.41
N LYS A 159 10.32 -8.92 -4.21
CA LYS A 159 11.09 -9.38 -3.04
C LYS A 159 10.87 -8.49 -1.81
N LEU A 160 9.93 -7.54 -1.88
CA LEU A 160 9.73 -6.45 -0.92
C LEU A 160 11.00 -5.59 -0.67
N GLY A 161 12.01 -5.74 -1.51
CA GLY A 161 13.35 -5.18 -1.35
C GLY A 161 14.09 -5.79 -0.16
N GLU A 162 15.42 -5.94 -0.24
CA GLU A 162 16.24 -6.33 0.93
C GLU A 162 16.13 -5.30 2.08
N VAL A 163 15.60 -4.10 1.80
CA VAL A 163 15.55 -2.95 2.71
C VAL A 163 14.17 -2.29 2.82
N GLY A 164 13.12 -2.81 2.16
CA GLY A 164 11.80 -2.16 2.15
C GLY A 164 11.73 -0.79 1.46
N ILE A 165 12.76 -0.44 0.68
CA ILE A 165 12.89 0.85 0.00
C ILE A 165 13.32 0.61 -1.45
N GLY A 166 12.48 1.01 -2.41
CA GLY A 166 12.86 1.16 -3.80
C GLY A 166 13.46 2.54 -4.06
N ARG A 167 14.54 2.61 -4.84
CA ARG A 167 15.30 3.86 -5.12
C ARG A 167 15.42 4.10 -6.62
N ASN A 168 15.67 5.36 -7.00
CA ASN A 168 15.79 5.75 -8.41
C ASN A 168 14.52 5.48 -9.23
N ALA A 169 13.35 5.59 -8.58
CA ALA A 169 12.07 5.56 -9.26
C ALA A 169 11.77 6.92 -9.90
N THR A 170 10.75 6.95 -10.75
CA THR A 170 10.08 8.18 -11.17
C THR A 170 8.66 8.19 -10.61
N ILE A 171 8.30 9.24 -9.87
CA ILE A 171 6.95 9.44 -9.32
C ILE A 171 6.29 10.58 -10.08
N THR A 172 5.08 10.37 -10.59
CA THR A 172 4.26 11.43 -11.19
C THR A 172 2.90 11.47 -10.54
N TYR A 173 2.53 12.59 -9.95
CA TYR A 173 1.17 12.82 -9.46
C TYR A 173 0.29 13.22 -10.64
N VAL A 174 -0.86 12.56 -10.79
CA VAL A 174 -1.79 12.74 -11.90
C VAL A 174 -3.22 12.70 -11.38
N PHE A 175 -4.19 13.21 -12.14
CA PHE A 175 -5.58 12.94 -11.82
C PHE A 175 -5.91 11.47 -12.12
N CYS A 176 -6.61 10.80 -11.21
CA CYS A 176 -7.01 9.40 -11.41
C CYS A 176 -7.90 9.21 -12.64
N ASN A 177 -8.70 10.22 -13.01
CA ASN A 177 -9.56 10.17 -14.19
C ASN A 177 -8.83 10.40 -15.53
N SER A 178 -7.58 10.87 -15.49
CA SER A 178 -6.76 11.11 -16.68
C SER A 178 -5.80 9.95 -16.98
N THR A 179 -5.88 8.85 -16.24
CA THR A 179 -4.97 7.72 -16.32
C THR A 179 -5.71 6.39 -16.12
N THR A 180 -5.06 5.28 -16.48
CA THR A 180 -5.56 3.94 -16.16
C THR A 180 -5.01 3.57 -14.79
N VAL A 181 -5.89 3.58 -13.78
CA VAL A 181 -5.56 3.05 -12.45
C VAL A 181 -5.25 1.57 -12.59
N TYR A 182 -4.15 1.13 -11.97
CA TYR A 182 -3.75 -0.27 -12.03
C TYR A 182 -4.85 -1.14 -11.43
N THR A 183 -5.27 -2.14 -12.21
CA THR A 183 -6.17 -3.20 -11.77
C THR A 183 -5.40 -4.50 -11.98
N PRO A 184 -4.99 -5.22 -10.92
CA PRO A 184 -4.36 -6.51 -11.11
C PRO A 184 -5.31 -7.41 -11.90
N SER A 185 -4.87 -7.83 -13.09
CA SER A 185 -5.62 -8.80 -13.87
C SER A 185 -5.72 -10.09 -13.05
N THR A 186 -6.95 -10.49 -12.70
CA THR A 186 -7.25 -11.78 -12.08
C THR A 186 -7.00 -12.97 -13.01
N ASP A 187 -6.56 -12.71 -14.24
CA ASP A 187 -6.33 -13.71 -15.27
C ASP A 187 -4.88 -14.25 -15.21
N SER A 188 -4.55 -14.94 -14.11
CA SER A 188 -3.38 -15.81 -14.04
C SER A 188 -3.84 -17.26 -14.02
N THR A 189 -4.16 -17.77 -15.21
CA THR A 189 -4.28 -19.20 -15.43
C THR A 189 -2.89 -19.81 -15.26
N SER A 190 -2.67 -20.46 -14.12
CA SER A 190 -1.43 -21.16 -13.77
C SER A 190 -0.95 -22.07 -14.92
N PRO A 191 0.32 -22.01 -15.36
CA PRO A 191 0.81 -22.87 -16.43
C PRO A 191 0.81 -24.34 -15.99
N THR A 192 0.22 -25.16 -16.85
CA THR A 192 0.18 -26.63 -16.75
C THR A 192 1.59 -27.20 -16.64
N THR A 193 1.74 -28.10 -15.67
CA THR A 193 2.92 -28.93 -15.40
C THR A 193 3.39 -29.70 -16.65
N LEU A 194 4.65 -29.48 -17.04
CA LEU A 194 5.36 -30.31 -18.03
C LEU A 194 6.16 -31.39 -17.31
N ALA A 195 6.19 -32.55 -17.96
CA ALA A 195 6.48 -33.87 -17.41
C ALA A 195 7.90 -34.06 -16.86
N SER A 196 7.94 -34.86 -15.79
CA SER A 196 9.10 -35.50 -15.17
C SER A 196 9.83 -36.44 -16.14
N SER A 197 11.16 -36.42 -16.11
CA SER A 197 12.03 -37.44 -16.71
C SER A 197 13.10 -37.85 -15.71
N ASP A 198 12.78 -38.95 -15.03
CA ASP A 198 13.64 -40.08 -14.64
C ASP A 198 15.17 -39.93 -14.83
N THR A 199 15.96 -40.03 -13.75
CA THR A 199 17.32 -40.60 -13.82
C THR A 199 17.74 -41.21 -12.47
N THR A 200 18.11 -42.47 -12.60
CA THR A 200 18.61 -43.51 -11.70
C THR A 200 19.80 -43.14 -10.81
N ALA A 201 19.80 -43.71 -9.60
CA ALA A 201 20.90 -43.71 -8.64
C ALA A 201 22.01 -44.71 -9.01
N GLU A 202 23.26 -44.36 -8.73
CA GLU A 202 24.36 -45.33 -8.61
C GLU A 202 25.20 -45.03 -7.36
N THR A 203 25.43 -46.07 -6.57
CA THR A 203 26.14 -46.10 -5.29
C THR A 203 27.63 -46.35 -5.54
N THR A 204 28.52 -45.62 -4.86
CA THR A 204 29.91 -46.08 -4.66
C THR A 204 30.46 -45.60 -3.32
N THR A 205 31.16 -46.51 -2.66
CA THR A 205 31.63 -46.51 -1.27
C THR A 205 33.15 -46.22 -1.14
N VAL A 206 33.52 -45.51 -0.03
CA VAL A 206 34.75 -45.67 0.83
C VAL A 206 36.08 -45.04 0.32
N PRO A 207 37.15 -44.72 1.13
CA PRO A 207 37.34 -44.57 2.61
C PRO A 207 37.98 -43.22 3.10
N SER A 208 38.06 -43.13 4.43
CA SER A 208 38.79 -42.25 5.36
C SER A 208 40.28 -41.96 5.09
N ASP A 209 40.73 -40.74 5.44
CA ASP A 209 41.74 -40.42 6.48
C ASP A 209 42.27 -38.99 6.29
N VAL A 210 42.53 -38.27 7.39
CA VAL A 210 43.71 -37.40 7.64
C VAL A 210 43.46 -36.53 8.88
N SER A 211 44.32 -36.75 9.87
CA SER A 211 44.53 -36.01 11.11
C SER A 211 45.55 -34.87 10.93
N VAL A 212 45.34 -33.71 11.56
CA VAL A 212 46.42 -32.74 11.85
C VAL A 212 46.26 -32.14 13.25
N THR A 213 47.37 -32.20 13.99
CA THR A 213 47.67 -31.70 15.35
C THR A 213 47.96 -30.20 15.40
N SER A 214 47.60 -29.52 16.49
CA SER A 214 48.09 -28.16 16.79
C SER A 214 48.91 -28.13 18.09
N GLU A 215 50.18 -27.73 17.96
CA GLU A 215 51.16 -27.51 19.02
C GLU A 215 50.88 -26.22 19.82
N ALA A 216 51.36 -26.24 21.07
CA ALA A 216 51.28 -25.16 22.04
C ALA A 216 52.64 -24.46 22.24
N ASN A 217 52.56 -23.32 22.97
CA ASN A 217 53.60 -22.67 23.80
C ASN A 217 54.50 -21.59 23.13
N PRO A 218 55.19 -20.72 23.92
CA PRO A 218 54.79 -19.97 25.12
C PRO A 218 55.14 -18.45 25.07
N ALA A 219 54.71 -17.76 26.14
CA ALA A 219 55.00 -16.38 26.54
C ALA A 219 56.48 -16.01 26.69
N THR A 220 56.83 -14.70 26.59
CA THR A 220 57.51 -13.94 27.67
C THR A 220 57.45 -12.40 27.46
N SER A 221 57.47 -11.70 28.60
CA SER A 221 57.30 -10.27 28.91
C SER A 221 58.43 -9.31 28.51
N SER A 222 58.17 -7.98 28.54
CA SER A 222 58.88 -7.01 29.42
C SER A 222 58.46 -5.52 29.24
N VAL A 223 58.31 -4.81 30.39
CA VAL A 223 58.47 -3.36 30.79
C VAL A 223 58.26 -2.19 29.78
N ALA A 224 57.84 -0.96 30.13
CA ALA A 224 57.34 -0.25 31.32
C ALA A 224 56.91 1.20 30.93
N ALA A 225 56.16 1.84 31.85
CA ALA A 225 56.05 3.30 32.12
C ALA A 225 55.06 4.21 31.33
N GLY A 226 53.97 4.61 32.01
CA GLY A 226 53.73 6.00 32.41
C GLY A 226 52.71 6.84 31.62
N SER A 227 51.54 7.11 32.21
CA SER A 227 51.00 8.47 32.49
C SER A 227 49.48 8.46 32.72
N ASP A 228 49.07 9.15 33.78
CA ASP A 228 47.70 9.52 34.12
C ASP A 228 46.97 10.24 32.97
N VAL A 229 45.76 9.78 32.62
CA VAL A 229 44.63 10.63 32.20
C VAL A 229 43.32 9.93 32.58
N THR A 230 42.50 10.67 33.32
CA THR A 230 41.09 10.43 33.68
C THR A 230 40.23 10.19 32.44
N ASP A 231 39.45 9.10 32.36
CA ASP A 231 38.27 9.09 31.48
C ASP A 231 37.18 8.07 31.82
N GLN A 232 35.99 8.50 31.44
CA GLN A 232 34.61 8.13 31.73
C GLN A 232 34.19 6.74 31.18
N PRO A 233 33.26 6.01 31.82
CA PRO A 233 32.87 4.67 31.35
C PRO A 233 32.02 4.77 30.06
N THR A 234 32.53 4.14 29.00
CA THR A 234 31.85 3.93 27.71
C THR A 234 31.07 2.60 27.78
N PRO A 235 29.79 2.54 27.40
CA PRO A 235 29.05 1.28 27.36
C PRO A 235 29.45 0.47 26.11
N SER A 236 29.76 -0.80 26.35
CA SER A 236 30.05 -1.83 25.36
C SER A 236 28.80 -2.14 24.53
N SER A 237 28.84 -1.91 23.23
CA SER A 237 27.85 -2.38 22.27
C SER A 237 28.26 -3.76 21.74
N ASP A 238 27.59 -4.81 22.23
CA ASP A 238 27.66 -6.15 21.67
C ASP A 238 27.06 -6.16 20.26
N ALA A 239 27.84 -6.64 19.29
CA ALA A 239 27.41 -6.84 17.91
C ALA A 239 26.49 -8.07 17.85
N GLY A 240 25.18 -7.82 17.80
CA GLY A 240 24.18 -8.85 17.53
C GLY A 240 24.29 -9.34 16.10
N THR A 241 24.44 -10.65 15.94
CA THR A 241 24.37 -11.36 14.66
C THR A 241 22.97 -11.21 14.07
N GLU A 242 22.83 -10.36 13.07
CA GLU A 242 21.61 -10.13 12.33
C GLU A 242 21.26 -11.39 11.52
N THR A 243 20.17 -12.05 11.89
CA THR A 243 19.69 -13.26 11.20
C THR A 243 18.80 -12.85 10.04
N THR A 244 19.26 -13.15 8.83
CA THR A 244 18.58 -12.98 7.55
C THR A 244 17.15 -13.58 7.58
N PRO A 245 16.08 -12.82 7.23
CA PRO A 245 14.76 -13.39 7.04
C PRO A 245 14.79 -14.37 5.87
N SER A 246 14.36 -15.62 6.12
CA SER A 246 14.28 -16.63 5.08
C SER A 246 13.02 -16.44 4.24
N ASP A 247 13.23 -16.27 2.93
CA ASP A 247 12.25 -16.14 1.86
C ASP A 247 11.23 -17.28 1.93
N SER A 248 10.01 -16.99 2.39
CA SER A 248 8.96 -17.99 2.63
C SER A 248 7.90 -17.89 1.53
N SER A 249 7.86 -18.93 0.69
CA SER A 249 6.85 -19.13 -0.35
C SER A 249 5.43 -19.18 0.22
N ILE A 250 4.48 -18.55 -0.48
CA ILE A 250 3.05 -18.49 -0.17
C ILE A 250 2.46 -19.90 0.00
N ASN A 251 2.28 -20.34 1.24
CA ASN A 251 1.49 -21.53 1.57
C ASN A 251 0.12 -21.08 2.06
N SER A 252 -0.87 -21.06 1.17
CA SER A 252 -2.26 -20.83 1.54
C SER A 252 -2.87 -22.10 2.14
N THR A 253 -3.17 -22.10 3.43
CA THR A 253 -3.93 -23.17 4.07
C THR A 253 -5.42 -22.84 3.94
N ILE A 254 -6.12 -23.55 3.06
CA ILE A 254 -7.59 -23.46 2.96
C ILE A 254 -8.16 -24.18 4.18
N SER A 255 -8.95 -23.47 4.97
CA SER A 255 -9.61 -24.05 6.13
C SER A 255 -11.12 -24.21 5.89
N ARG A 256 -11.77 -25.01 6.74
CA ARG A 256 -13.09 -25.62 6.51
C ARG A 256 -14.18 -24.61 6.10
N ALA A 257 -14.82 -24.89 4.97
CA ALA A 257 -15.96 -24.15 4.44
C ALA A 257 -17.23 -24.36 5.28
N SER A 258 -17.92 -23.27 5.60
CA SER A 258 -19.38 -23.31 5.79
C SER A 258 -20.03 -23.33 4.40
N ALA A 259 -21.25 -23.85 4.27
CA ALA A 259 -21.93 -23.89 2.97
C ALA A 259 -22.26 -22.46 2.52
N GLY A 260 -21.33 -21.82 1.81
CA GLY A 260 -21.47 -20.45 1.30
C GLY A 260 -20.24 -19.59 1.47
N LEU A 261 -19.71 -19.48 2.69
CA LEU A 261 -18.54 -18.67 3.00
C LEU A 261 -17.32 -19.54 3.29
N VAL A 262 -16.23 -19.29 2.54
CA VAL A 262 -14.93 -19.92 2.76
C VAL A 262 -13.92 -18.90 3.26
N VAL A 263 -12.92 -19.37 4.01
CA VAL A 263 -11.85 -18.52 4.52
C VAL A 263 -10.49 -19.17 4.26
N ALA A 264 -9.57 -18.37 3.72
CA ALA A 264 -8.20 -18.76 3.47
C ALA A 264 -7.25 -17.96 4.37
N VAL A 265 -6.19 -18.61 4.81
CA VAL A 265 -5.10 -18.00 5.58
C VAL A 265 -3.97 -17.66 4.61
N ASN A 266 -3.59 -16.39 4.57
CA ASN A 266 -2.47 -15.90 3.77
C ASN A 266 -1.38 -15.33 4.69
N ILE A 267 -0.20 -15.95 4.71
CA ILE A 267 0.94 -15.45 5.48
C ILE A 267 1.60 -14.34 4.66
N ILE A 268 1.59 -13.13 5.22
CA ILE A 268 2.17 -11.94 4.60
C ILE A 268 3.69 -11.89 4.86
N SER A 269 4.09 -12.19 6.09
CA SER A 269 5.49 -12.23 6.50
C SER A 269 5.67 -13.12 7.73
N SER A 270 6.88 -13.62 7.94
CA SER A 270 7.27 -14.41 9.13
C SER A 270 8.64 -13.97 9.63
N TRP A 271 8.84 -13.96 10.94
CA TRP A 271 10.11 -13.65 11.61
C TRP A 271 10.34 -14.63 12.77
N ASN A 272 11.54 -14.66 13.35
CA ASN A 272 11.95 -15.66 14.38
C ASN A 272 10.96 -15.81 15.56
N GLU A 273 10.16 -14.78 15.83
CA GLU A 273 9.24 -14.72 16.95
C GLU A 273 7.80 -14.39 16.52
N GLY A 274 7.41 -14.67 15.28
CA GLY A 274 6.04 -14.45 14.87
C GLY A 274 5.77 -14.49 13.37
N MET A 275 4.55 -14.12 13.03
CA MET A 275 4.11 -13.96 11.64
C MET A 275 2.97 -12.95 11.55
N GLN A 276 2.85 -12.32 10.38
CA GLN A 276 1.72 -11.50 10.00
C GLN A 276 0.84 -12.29 9.02
N VAL A 277 -0.44 -12.36 9.33
CA VAL A 277 -1.42 -13.18 8.62
C VAL A 277 -2.59 -12.30 8.20
N THR A 278 -3.01 -12.46 6.95
CA THR A 278 -4.26 -11.91 6.42
C THR A 278 -5.24 -13.05 6.15
N LEU A 279 -6.51 -12.81 6.44
CA LEU A 279 -7.61 -13.73 6.18
C LEU A 279 -8.39 -13.25 4.96
N VAL A 280 -8.61 -14.16 4.01
CA VAL A 280 -9.40 -13.88 2.81
C VAL A 280 -10.70 -14.66 2.91
N PHE A 281 -11.81 -13.95 3.02
CA PHE A 281 -13.16 -14.51 3.03
C PHE A 281 -13.75 -14.42 1.62
N THR A 282 -14.16 -15.56 1.06
CA THR A 282 -14.80 -15.62 -0.27
C THR A 282 -16.25 -16.10 -0.11
N ASN A 283 -17.18 -15.25 -0.55
CA ASN A 283 -18.61 -15.55 -0.56
C ASN A 283 -19.00 -16.25 -1.87
N ASN A 284 -19.30 -17.54 -1.82
CA ASN A 284 -19.70 -18.35 -2.97
C ASN A 284 -21.22 -18.41 -3.18
N ASP A 285 -22.01 -17.72 -2.34
CA ASP A 285 -23.47 -17.69 -2.45
C ASP A 285 -23.98 -16.58 -3.36
N ASP A 286 -25.29 -16.57 -3.62
CA ASP A 286 -26.00 -15.60 -4.45
C ASP A 286 -26.46 -14.34 -3.68
N LYS A 287 -26.17 -14.28 -2.38
CA LYS A 287 -26.52 -13.15 -1.49
C LYS A 287 -25.28 -12.55 -0.84
N PRO A 288 -25.22 -11.22 -0.66
CA PRO A 288 -24.10 -10.59 0.01
C PRO A 288 -24.07 -10.98 1.49
N VAL A 289 -22.87 -11.17 2.05
CA VAL A 289 -22.64 -11.50 3.46
C VAL A 289 -22.29 -10.23 4.23
N CYS A 290 -23.05 -9.94 5.28
CA CYS A 290 -22.89 -8.75 6.12
C CYS A 290 -22.35 -9.05 7.52
N SER A 291 -22.27 -10.33 7.92
CA SER A 291 -21.67 -10.73 9.19
C SER A 291 -21.06 -12.12 9.09
N ALA A 292 -19.97 -12.35 9.82
CA ALA A 292 -19.42 -13.68 10.01
C ALA A 292 -18.73 -13.78 11.37
N SER A 293 -18.82 -14.96 11.98
CA SER A 293 -18.03 -15.36 13.13
C SER A 293 -17.12 -16.53 12.75
N PHE A 294 -15.92 -16.56 13.30
CA PHE A 294 -14.93 -17.58 13.00
C PHE A 294 -14.07 -17.88 14.23
N SER A 295 -13.38 -19.03 14.21
CA SER A 295 -12.41 -19.40 15.22
C SER A 295 -11.01 -19.55 14.64
N LEU A 296 -10.00 -19.10 15.37
CA LEU A 296 -8.59 -19.35 15.09
C LEU A 296 -8.12 -20.57 15.88
N GLY A 297 -7.58 -21.58 15.18
CA GLY A 297 -6.83 -22.67 15.77
C GLY A 297 -5.34 -22.34 15.74
N LEU A 298 -4.83 -21.88 16.89
CA LEU A 298 -3.42 -21.49 17.09
C LEU A 298 -2.65 -22.59 17.82
N GLN A 299 -1.34 -22.64 17.61
CA GLN A 299 -0.46 -23.47 18.42
C GLN A 299 -0.27 -22.85 19.82
N SER A 300 0.06 -23.68 20.82
CA SER A 300 0.13 -23.23 22.22
C SER A 300 1.20 -22.16 22.48
N ASP A 301 2.23 -22.11 21.65
CA ASP A 301 3.34 -21.16 21.67
C ASP A 301 3.18 -20.05 20.62
N GLN A 302 1.95 -19.81 20.14
CA GLN A 302 1.66 -18.85 19.08
C GLN A 302 0.42 -17.97 19.41
N PRO A 303 0.43 -17.16 20.48
CA PRO A 303 -0.69 -16.26 20.77
C PRO A 303 -0.84 -15.15 19.72
N VAL A 304 -2.06 -14.66 19.55
CA VAL A 304 -2.32 -13.41 18.79
C VAL A 304 -1.75 -12.24 19.60
N SER A 305 -0.80 -11.51 19.01
CA SER A 305 -0.21 -10.31 19.61
C SER A 305 -0.98 -9.04 19.24
N SER A 306 -1.54 -9.00 18.02
CA SER A 306 -2.40 -7.91 17.55
C SER A 306 -3.37 -8.42 16.47
N SER A 307 -4.51 -7.76 16.33
CA SER A 307 -5.54 -8.06 15.34
C SER A 307 -6.12 -6.79 14.73
N TRP A 308 -6.56 -6.86 13.48
CA TRP A 308 -7.25 -5.76 12.81
C TRP A 308 -8.49 -6.24 12.06
N ASN A 309 -9.49 -5.37 11.98
CA ASN A 309 -10.78 -5.62 11.33
C ASN A 309 -11.41 -6.95 11.77
N MET A 310 -11.31 -7.27 13.05
CA MET A 310 -12.06 -8.32 13.71
C MET A 310 -12.20 -8.01 15.20
N ASP A 311 -13.36 -8.30 15.75
CA ASP A 311 -13.69 -8.12 17.16
C ASP A 311 -13.64 -9.45 17.89
N SER A 312 -13.34 -9.44 19.19
CA SER A 312 -13.36 -10.66 19.99
C SER A 312 -14.78 -11.25 20.08
N GLY A 313 -14.88 -12.57 19.92
CA GLY A 313 -16.11 -13.32 20.02
C GLY A 313 -16.47 -13.71 21.46
N ALA A 314 -17.54 -14.52 21.59
CA ALA A 314 -18.03 -14.96 22.89
C ALA A 314 -17.09 -15.94 23.61
N ASN A 315 -16.25 -16.66 22.87
CA ASN A 315 -15.31 -17.64 23.41
C ASN A 315 -13.86 -17.31 23.04
N ALA A 316 -12.91 -17.83 23.80
CA ALA A 316 -11.48 -17.69 23.51
C ALA A 316 -11.15 -18.24 22.10
N GLY A 317 -10.39 -17.46 21.32
CA GLY A 317 -10.02 -17.80 19.95
C GLY A 317 -11.15 -17.63 18.94
N GLN A 318 -12.32 -17.13 19.33
CA GLN A 318 -13.40 -16.74 18.40
C GLN A 318 -13.35 -15.25 18.12
N TYR A 319 -13.74 -14.88 16.90
CA TYR A 319 -13.74 -13.51 16.42
C TYR A 319 -14.97 -13.28 15.54
N ASN A 320 -15.40 -12.02 15.47
CA ASN A 320 -16.44 -11.56 14.58
C ASN A 320 -15.83 -10.60 13.56
N LEU A 321 -16.31 -10.65 12.32
CA LEU A 321 -16.04 -9.58 11.36
C LEU A 321 -16.80 -8.30 11.75
N PRO A 322 -16.32 -7.12 11.34
CA PRO A 322 -16.92 -5.83 11.70
C PRO A 322 -18.35 -5.71 11.17
N SER A 323 -19.20 -4.95 11.85
CA SER A 323 -20.62 -4.78 11.49
C SER A 323 -20.87 -4.03 10.16
N TRP A 324 -19.84 -3.35 9.63
CA TRP A 324 -19.87 -2.66 8.34
C TRP A 324 -19.41 -3.54 7.16
N LEU A 325 -19.04 -4.80 7.43
CA LEU A 325 -18.65 -5.76 6.40
C LEU A 325 -19.75 -5.90 5.34
N ASN A 326 -19.35 -5.96 4.06
CA ASN A 326 -20.23 -6.36 2.97
C ASN A 326 -19.41 -7.14 1.92
N ILE A 327 -19.51 -8.46 1.94
CA ILE A 327 -18.89 -9.34 0.95
C ILE A 327 -19.91 -9.61 -0.15
N SER A 328 -19.64 -9.13 -1.37
CA SER A 328 -20.59 -9.25 -2.49
C SER A 328 -20.95 -10.71 -2.80
N ALA A 329 -22.14 -10.90 -3.34
CA ALA A 329 -22.58 -12.20 -3.86
C ALA A 329 -21.72 -12.65 -5.04
N ASN A 330 -21.76 -13.94 -5.35
CA ASN A 330 -21.16 -14.57 -6.53
C ASN A 330 -19.63 -14.40 -6.61
N ARG A 331 -18.91 -14.86 -5.58
CA ARG A 331 -17.44 -14.78 -5.43
C ARG A 331 -16.93 -13.39 -5.06
N GLY A 332 -17.62 -12.69 -4.16
CA GLY A 332 -17.04 -11.55 -3.49
C GLY A 332 -15.91 -11.98 -2.55
N ASP A 333 -14.78 -11.29 -2.61
CA ASP A 333 -13.65 -11.48 -1.71
C ASP A 333 -13.55 -10.33 -0.72
N TYR A 334 -13.13 -10.64 0.50
CA TYR A 334 -12.80 -9.67 1.53
C TYR A 334 -11.52 -10.10 2.25
N SER A 335 -10.46 -9.30 2.10
CA SER A 335 -9.09 -9.62 2.54
C SER A 335 -8.55 -8.63 3.58
N SER A 336 -9.41 -7.86 4.22
CA SER A 336 -8.98 -6.74 5.06
C SER A 336 -8.87 -7.11 6.53
N THR A 337 -9.13 -8.37 6.89
CA THR A 337 -9.03 -8.88 8.27
C THR A 337 -7.75 -9.68 8.45
N GLY A 338 -7.10 -9.54 9.59
CA GLY A 338 -5.90 -10.30 9.87
C GLY A 338 -5.34 -10.07 11.27
N PHE A 339 -4.19 -10.67 11.54
CA PHE A 339 -3.54 -10.62 12.84
C PHE A 339 -2.04 -10.85 12.74
N MET A 340 -1.33 -10.46 13.80
CA MET A 340 0.02 -10.90 14.08
C MET A 340 -0.01 -11.93 15.20
N THR A 341 0.85 -12.95 15.09
CA THR A 341 1.14 -13.84 16.21
C THR A 341 2.54 -13.58 16.72
N SER A 342 2.76 -13.79 18.02
CA SER A 342 4.10 -13.88 18.59
C SER A 342 4.46 -15.34 18.89
N GLY A 343 5.76 -15.66 18.98
CA GLY A 343 6.28 -16.98 19.34
C GLY A 343 7.11 -17.65 18.25
N SER A 344 7.81 -18.72 18.62
CA SER A 344 8.78 -19.42 17.76
C SER A 344 8.14 -20.39 16.74
N ASN A 345 6.82 -20.57 16.80
CA ASN A 345 6.13 -21.52 15.92
C ASN A 345 5.73 -20.84 14.61
N HIS A 346 6.19 -21.41 13.49
CA HIS A 346 5.85 -20.93 12.15
C HIS A 346 4.76 -21.77 11.47
N THR A 347 4.07 -22.63 12.21
CA THR A 347 2.93 -23.38 11.67
C THR A 347 1.80 -22.40 11.33
N PRO A 348 1.28 -22.40 10.09
CA PRO A 348 0.16 -21.54 9.73
C PRO A 348 -1.03 -21.81 10.66
N PRO A 349 -1.70 -20.76 11.17
CA PRO A 349 -2.91 -20.93 11.96
C PRO A 349 -4.02 -21.53 11.10
N THR A 350 -4.97 -22.21 11.74
CA THR A 350 -6.19 -22.70 11.07
C THR A 350 -7.35 -21.75 11.35
N VAL A 351 -8.29 -21.61 10.41
CA VAL A 351 -9.46 -20.72 10.58
C VAL A 351 -10.73 -21.47 10.25
N THR A 352 -11.73 -21.46 11.13
CA THR A 352 -13.01 -22.11 10.82
C THR A 352 -14.12 -21.08 10.87
N VAL A 353 -14.89 -20.92 9.78
CA VAL A 353 -16.14 -20.14 9.82
C VAL A 353 -17.14 -20.88 10.70
N LEU A 354 -17.62 -20.20 11.73
CA LEU A 354 -18.57 -20.76 12.70
C LEU A 354 -20.01 -20.45 12.29
N ASP A 355 -20.29 -19.22 11.89
CA ASP A 355 -21.59 -18.74 11.47
C ASP A 355 -21.44 -17.51 10.56
N PHE A 356 -22.43 -17.23 9.71
CA PHE A 356 -22.47 -16.02 8.89
C PHE A 356 -23.91 -15.61 8.56
N GLY A 357 -24.12 -14.32 8.34
CA GLY A 357 -25.41 -13.73 8.01
C GLY A 357 -25.37 -12.93 6.73
N TYR A 358 -26.42 -13.07 5.92
CA TYR A 358 -26.60 -12.22 4.74
C TYR A 358 -27.06 -10.82 5.12
N CYS A 359 -26.82 -9.88 4.20
CA CYS A 359 -27.63 -8.68 4.07
C CYS A 359 -29.00 -9.05 3.45
#